data_AF-A0A2V2U9Q8-F1
#
_entry.id   AF-A0A2V2U9Q8-F1
#
_cell.length_a   1.000
_cell.length_b   1.000
_cell.length_c   1.000
_cell.angle_alpha   90.00
_cell.angle_beta   90.00
_cell.angle_gamma   90.00
#
_symmetry.space_group_name_H-M   'P 1'
#
loop_
_entity.id
_entity.type
_entity.pdbx_description
1 polymer ?
#
loop_
_entity_poly.entity_id
_entity_poly.type
_entity_poly.pdbx_seq_one_letter_code
_entity_poly.pdbx_strand_id
1 'polypeptide(L)'
;MPGYFKINRFTKSSDNGGPHIELLARGGRNTDSIKHGCEATTYHSNTYLDGRVKFEKDLMHTDGYTKKDPEKRYAITSPLSGRWIGIKAVFYNLPAGNARMELWIDNNGLNNKTGLPSNNWTRVFEFTDDGDWAGGHTKCGGSNNTVITWGGPIAVFRWDRIWT
;
A
#
# COMPACT_ATOMS: atom_id res chain seq x y z
N MET A 1 -1.73 -9.55 3.80
CA MET A 1 -0.57 -9.18 4.64
C MET A 1 -1.01 -8.22 5.73
N PRO A 2 -1.12 -8.68 7.00
CA PRO A 2 -1.44 -7.85 8.15
C PRO A 2 -0.21 -7.49 9.00
N GLY A 3 -0.27 -6.37 9.72
CA GLY A 3 0.69 -5.99 10.75
C GLY A 3 0.09 -5.01 11.75
N TYR A 4 0.63 -4.97 12.97
CA TYR A 4 0.32 -3.94 13.96
C TYR A 4 1.51 -3.01 14.10
N PHE A 5 1.27 -1.71 14.04
CA PHE A 5 2.30 -0.67 14.01
C PHE A 5 2.04 0.34 15.13
N LYS A 6 3.09 0.69 15.86
CA LYS A 6 3.06 1.79 16.81
C LYS A 6 3.65 3.03 16.17
N ILE A 7 2.87 4.11 16.12
CA ILE A 7 3.31 5.37 15.50
C ILE A 7 3.72 6.31 16.61
N ASN A 8 5.02 6.38 16.94
CA ASN A 8 5.48 7.25 18.03
C ASN A 8 5.53 8.72 17.60
N ARG A 9 6.11 9.00 16.42
CA ARG A 9 6.26 10.37 15.90
C ARG A 9 6.41 10.36 14.38
N PHE A 10 6.14 11.50 13.74
CA PHE A 10 6.32 11.69 12.30
C PHE A 10 6.66 13.13 11.95
N THR A 11 7.27 13.35 10.79
CA THR A 11 7.61 14.70 10.30
C THR A 11 6.45 15.33 9.53
N LYS A 12 6.47 16.65 9.31
CA LYS A 12 5.46 17.34 8.48
C LYS A 12 5.85 17.43 7.00
N SER A 13 6.95 16.81 6.57
CA SER A 13 7.43 16.98 5.20
C SER A 13 6.52 16.27 4.19
N SER A 14 6.40 16.85 2.99
CA SER A 14 5.58 16.36 1.88
C SER A 14 6.38 15.86 0.67
N ASP A 15 7.71 15.98 0.65
CA ASP A 15 8.51 15.44 -0.47
C ASP A 15 8.36 13.91 -0.55
N ASN A 16 8.06 13.36 -1.72
CA ASN A 16 7.69 11.95 -1.94
C ASN A 16 6.43 11.49 -1.15
N GLY A 17 5.55 12.43 -0.81
CA GLY A 17 4.30 12.18 -0.11
C GLY A 17 4.37 12.52 1.39
N GLY A 18 3.19 12.67 1.99
CA GLY A 18 3.06 12.82 3.44
C GLY A 18 3.47 11.54 4.19
N PRO A 19 3.66 11.59 5.52
CA PRO A 19 4.01 10.42 6.32
C PRO A 19 2.99 9.30 6.20
N HIS A 20 3.47 8.09 5.95
CA HIS A 20 2.60 6.93 5.73
C HIS A 20 3.29 5.61 6.03
N ILE A 21 2.46 4.59 6.26
CA ILE A 21 2.86 3.19 6.29
C ILE A 21 2.41 2.57 4.97
N GLU A 22 3.29 1.83 4.33
CA GLU A 22 3.06 1.19 3.06
C GLU A 22 3.23 -0.33 3.17
N LEU A 23 2.26 -1.02 2.59
CA LEU A 23 2.22 -2.47 2.46
C LEU A 23 2.19 -2.81 0.97
N LEU A 24 3.22 -3.46 0.46
CA LEU A 24 3.35 -3.76 -0.98
C LEU A 24 3.64 -5.24 -1.25
N ALA A 25 3.13 -5.74 -2.38
CA ALA A 25 3.31 -7.12 -2.81
C ALA A 25 3.18 -7.27 -4.33
N ARG A 26 3.41 -8.51 -4.79
CA ARG A 26 3.36 -8.97 -6.19
C ARG A 26 4.55 -8.60 -7.07
N GLY A 27 5.46 -7.78 -6.53
CA GLY A 27 6.74 -7.48 -7.15
C GLY A 27 7.93 -8.25 -6.57
N GLY A 28 9.09 -7.89 -7.11
CA GLY A 28 10.41 -8.26 -6.64
C GLY A 28 11.10 -7.06 -5.99
N ARG A 29 12.34 -6.78 -6.39
CA ARG A 29 13.14 -5.74 -5.76
C ARG A 29 12.85 -4.37 -6.38
N ASN A 30 12.35 -3.44 -5.55
CA ASN A 30 12.00 -2.08 -5.97
C ASN A 30 13.18 -1.14 -5.68
N THR A 31 14.10 -0.98 -6.65
CA THR A 31 15.32 -0.15 -6.51
C THR A 31 15.83 0.37 -7.85
N ASP A 32 16.42 1.57 -7.82
CA ASP A 32 17.08 2.24 -8.95
C ASP A 32 18.31 1.49 -9.48
N SER A 33 18.85 0.57 -8.66
CA SER A 33 20.07 -0.18 -8.99
C SER A 33 19.85 -1.36 -9.93
N ILE A 34 18.60 -1.70 -10.28
CA ILE A 34 18.29 -2.79 -11.22
C ILE A 34 18.11 -2.24 -12.63
N LYS A 35 18.85 -2.83 -13.58
CA LYS A 35 18.74 -2.50 -15.00
C LYS A 35 17.29 -2.69 -15.47
N HIS A 36 16.69 -1.60 -15.95
CA HIS A 36 15.29 -1.49 -16.40
C HIS A 36 14.20 -1.53 -15.32
N GLY A 37 14.51 -1.79 -14.04
CA GLY A 37 13.55 -1.66 -12.93
C GLY A 37 12.26 -2.49 -13.01
N CYS A 38 12.15 -3.43 -13.95
CA CYS A 38 10.92 -4.20 -14.23
C CYS A 38 10.53 -5.16 -13.10
N GLU A 39 11.50 -5.59 -12.28
CA GLU A 39 11.22 -6.37 -11.08
C GLU A 39 10.36 -5.61 -10.07
N ALA A 40 10.27 -4.28 -10.19
CA ALA A 40 9.47 -3.45 -9.30
C ALA A 40 7.96 -3.52 -9.57
N THR A 41 7.49 -4.39 -10.48
CA THR A 41 6.06 -4.47 -10.80
C THR A 41 5.22 -4.86 -9.58
N THR A 42 4.53 -3.91 -8.96
CA THR A 42 4.01 -4.02 -7.59
C THR A 42 2.69 -3.28 -7.40
N TYR A 43 1.82 -3.79 -6.53
CA TYR A 43 0.74 -3.02 -5.92
C TYR A 43 1.14 -2.50 -4.54
N HIS A 44 0.88 -1.23 -4.30
CA HIS A 44 1.19 -0.52 -3.07
C HIS A 44 -0.10 -0.16 -2.34
N SER A 45 -0.13 -0.37 -1.03
CA SER A 45 -1.22 0.07 -0.16
C SER A 45 -0.69 1.04 0.86
N ASN A 46 -1.08 2.31 0.74
CA ASN A 46 -0.60 3.42 1.55
C ASN A 46 -1.65 3.82 2.60
N THR A 47 -1.22 3.93 3.85
CA THR A 47 -1.99 4.47 4.97
C THR A 47 -1.29 5.72 5.51
N TYR A 48 -1.83 6.89 5.18
CA TYR A 48 -1.29 8.18 5.60
C TYR A 48 -1.74 8.54 7.01
N LEU A 49 -0.89 9.29 7.71
CA LEU A 49 -1.14 9.67 9.09
C LEU A 49 -2.22 10.75 9.28
N ASP A 50 -2.67 11.37 8.19
CA ASP A 50 -3.85 12.24 8.12
C ASP A 50 -5.17 11.46 7.94
N GLY A 51 -5.11 10.13 7.88
CA GLY A 51 -6.26 9.27 7.71
C GLY A 51 -6.67 9.02 6.26
N ARG A 52 -5.89 9.51 5.28
CA ARG A 52 -6.05 9.14 3.88
C ARG A 52 -5.47 7.76 3.62
N VAL A 53 -6.11 7.01 2.74
CA VAL A 53 -5.59 5.74 2.21
C VAL A 53 -5.56 5.78 0.69
N LYS A 54 -4.60 5.08 0.08
CA LYS A 54 -4.38 5.12 -1.36
C LYS A 54 -3.80 3.79 -1.85
N PHE A 55 -4.21 3.33 -3.02
CA PHE A 55 -3.45 2.31 -3.75
C PHE A 55 -2.62 2.97 -4.84
N GLU A 56 -1.40 2.50 -5.02
CA GLU A 56 -0.54 2.88 -6.15
C GLU A 56 -0.15 1.61 -6.90
N LYS A 57 0.15 1.75 -8.17
CA LYS A 57 0.73 0.69 -8.98
C LYS A 57 2.08 1.19 -9.49
N ASP A 58 3.03 0.28 -9.55
CA ASP A 58 4.31 0.50 -10.21
C ASP A 58 4.49 -0.67 -11.19
N LEU A 59 4.74 -0.40 -12.47
CA LEU A 59 5.12 -1.41 -13.46
C LEU A 59 6.63 -1.38 -13.76
N MET A 60 7.33 -0.33 -13.32
CA MET A 60 8.75 -0.09 -13.60
C MET A 60 9.28 1.05 -12.72
N HIS A 61 10.28 0.74 -11.89
CA HIS A 61 11.03 1.77 -11.17
C HIS A 61 12.09 2.40 -12.11
N THR A 62 12.32 3.72 -12.22
CA THR A 62 11.98 4.92 -11.42
C THR A 62 11.17 5.97 -12.18
N ASP A 63 10.74 5.69 -13.41
CA ASP A 63 10.17 6.66 -14.37
C ASP A 63 8.75 7.18 -13.98
N GLY A 64 8.28 6.83 -12.77
CA GLY A 64 7.16 7.46 -12.07
C GLY A 64 6.00 6.52 -11.76
N TYR A 65 5.36 6.77 -10.62
CA TYR A 65 4.13 6.11 -10.21
C TYR A 65 2.96 6.43 -11.14
N THR A 66 1.91 5.64 -10.99
CA THR A 66 0.66 5.81 -11.69
C THR A 66 0.02 7.17 -11.51
N LYS A 67 -0.62 7.66 -12.57
CA LYS A 67 -1.43 8.88 -12.54
C LYS A 67 -2.86 8.48 -12.19
N LYS A 68 -3.51 9.25 -11.32
CA LYS A 68 -4.91 9.03 -10.85
C LYS A 68 -5.08 7.78 -9.97
N ASP A 69 -4.16 7.59 -9.04
CA ASP A 69 -4.29 6.58 -7.99
C ASP A 69 -5.63 6.67 -7.27
N PRO A 70 -6.32 5.54 -7.06
CA PRO A 70 -7.53 5.52 -6.25
C PRO A 70 -7.18 5.83 -4.79
N GLU A 71 -7.85 6.84 -4.23
CA GLU A 71 -7.67 7.25 -2.84
C GLU A 71 -9.01 7.44 -2.11
N LYS A 72 -8.97 7.33 -0.79
CA LYS A 72 -10.07 7.70 0.11
C LYS A 72 -9.54 8.54 1.26
N ARG A 73 -10.06 9.75 1.39
CA ARG A 73 -9.78 10.65 2.51
C ARG A 73 -10.65 10.28 3.71
N TYR A 74 -10.17 10.60 4.91
CA TYR A 74 -10.89 10.36 6.17
C TYR A 74 -11.30 8.88 6.37
N ALA A 75 -10.52 7.95 5.83
CA ALA A 75 -10.72 6.52 6.05
C ALA A 75 -10.43 6.13 7.51
N ILE A 76 -9.56 6.89 8.18
CA ILE A 76 -9.29 6.83 9.61
C ILE A 76 -9.46 8.24 10.16
N THR A 77 -10.36 8.44 11.11
CA THR A 77 -10.65 9.77 11.66
C THR A 77 -10.01 10.02 13.02
N SER A 78 -9.58 8.97 13.72
CA SER A 78 -8.92 9.10 15.00
C SER A 78 -7.42 9.38 14.82
N PRO A 79 -6.82 10.27 15.63
CA PRO A 79 -5.39 10.55 15.60
C PRO A 79 -4.56 9.28 15.72
N LEU A 80 -3.52 9.14 14.89
CA LEU A 80 -2.69 7.94 14.82
C LEU A 80 -1.45 7.99 15.72
N SER A 81 -1.02 9.19 16.13
CA SER A 81 0.17 9.37 16.97
C SER A 81 -0.02 8.77 18.37
N GLY A 82 1.02 8.10 18.87
CA GLY A 82 1.08 7.56 20.23
C GLY A 82 0.31 6.27 20.46
N ARG A 83 -0.29 5.66 19.43
CA ARG A 83 -1.09 4.44 19.57
C ARG A 83 -0.70 3.35 18.58
N TRP A 84 -1.17 2.14 18.87
CA TRP A 84 -1.12 1.02 17.95
C TRP A 84 -2.27 1.07 16.95
N ILE A 85 -2.01 0.60 15.73
CA ILE A 85 -3.01 0.39 14.68
C ILE A 85 -2.70 -0.92 13.96
N GLY A 86 -3.74 -1.70 13.67
CA GLY A 86 -3.63 -2.83 12.75
C GLY A 86 -3.88 -2.37 11.32
N ILE A 87 -2.98 -2.70 10.40
CA ILE A 87 -3.11 -2.42 8.96
C ILE A 87 -2.98 -3.74 8.21
N LYS A 88 -3.88 -3.98 7.26
CA LYS A 88 -3.88 -5.19 6.44
C LYS A 88 -4.22 -4.85 4.99
N ALA A 89 -3.31 -5.17 4.09
CA ALA A 89 -3.53 -5.13 2.64
C ALA A 89 -3.80 -6.54 2.10
N VAL A 90 -4.75 -6.66 1.19
CA VAL A 90 -5.10 -7.92 0.51
C VAL A 90 -5.13 -7.68 -0.99
N PHE A 91 -4.44 -8.54 -1.74
CA PHE A 91 -4.34 -8.48 -3.20
C PHE A 91 -4.67 -9.86 -3.78
N TYR A 92 -5.75 -9.99 -4.54
CA TYR A 92 -6.18 -11.28 -5.09
C TYR A 92 -6.70 -11.15 -6.52
N ASN A 93 -6.68 -12.26 -7.26
CA ASN A 93 -7.17 -12.30 -8.64
C ASN A 93 -8.68 -12.56 -8.63
N LEU A 94 -9.39 -11.93 -9.56
CA LEU A 94 -10.77 -12.24 -9.88
C LEU A 94 -10.82 -13.17 -11.12
N PRO A 95 -11.90 -13.96 -11.30
CA PRO A 95 -11.99 -14.93 -12.39
C PRO A 95 -11.82 -14.34 -13.81
N ALA A 96 -12.15 -13.07 -14.00
CA ALA A 96 -12.06 -12.37 -15.29
C ALA A 96 -10.64 -11.88 -15.64
N GLY A 97 -9.62 -12.19 -14.85
CA GLY A 97 -8.26 -11.69 -15.05
C GLY A 97 -8.00 -10.31 -14.43
N ASN A 98 -8.95 -9.79 -13.64
CA ASN A 98 -8.80 -8.54 -12.89
C ASN A 98 -8.09 -8.80 -11.56
N ALA A 99 -7.53 -7.75 -10.95
CA ALA A 99 -6.96 -7.83 -9.60
C ALA A 99 -7.77 -6.97 -8.62
N ARG A 100 -8.10 -7.53 -7.46
CA ARG A 100 -8.78 -6.83 -6.37
C ARG A 100 -7.80 -6.46 -5.28
N MET A 101 -7.88 -5.22 -4.84
CA MET A 101 -7.17 -4.65 -3.69
C MET A 101 -8.16 -4.32 -2.58
N GLU A 102 -7.81 -4.68 -1.35
CA GLU A 102 -8.55 -4.29 -0.16
C GLU A 102 -7.60 -3.81 0.93
N LEU A 103 -8.01 -2.76 1.63
CA LEU A 103 -7.33 -2.24 2.80
C LEU A 103 -8.25 -2.32 4.01
N TRP A 104 -7.74 -2.96 5.05
CA TRP A 104 -8.43 -3.22 6.29
C TRP A 104 -7.67 -2.60 7.45
N ILE A 105 -8.41 -1.99 8.36
CA ILE A 105 -7.88 -1.32 9.54
C ILE A 105 -8.49 -1.94 10.79
N ASP A 106 -7.64 -2.31 11.74
CA ASP A 106 -8.04 -2.45 13.13
C ASP A 106 -7.68 -1.15 13.85
N ASN A 107 -8.69 -0.31 14.02
CA ASN A 107 -8.51 1.01 14.61
C ASN A 107 -8.32 0.96 16.13
N ASN A 108 -8.67 -0.14 16.78
CA ASN A 108 -8.48 -0.33 18.22
C ASN A 108 -7.03 -0.74 18.54
N GLY A 109 -6.29 -1.26 17.55
CA GLY A 109 -4.88 -1.62 17.72
C GLY A 109 -4.71 -2.77 18.71
N LEU A 110 -3.97 -2.53 19.80
CA LEU A 110 -3.80 -3.53 20.85
C LEU A 110 -4.84 -3.33 21.96
N ASN A 111 -5.30 -4.45 22.52
CA ASN A 111 -6.13 -4.44 23.71
C ASN A 111 -5.31 -3.96 24.91
N ASN A 112 -5.75 -2.89 25.57
CA ASN A 112 -5.03 -2.26 26.69
C ASN A 112 -4.88 -3.17 27.93
N LYS A 113 -5.69 -4.21 28.08
CA LYS A 113 -5.62 -5.15 29.21
C LYS A 113 -4.65 -6.30 28.93
N THR A 114 -4.60 -6.78 27.70
CA THR A 114 -3.83 -7.99 27.35
C THR A 114 -2.55 -7.70 26.56
N GLY A 115 -2.41 -6.51 25.99
CA GLY A 115 -1.32 -6.16 25.07
C GLY A 115 -1.38 -6.89 23.74
N LEU A 116 -2.45 -7.64 23.45
CA LEU A 116 -2.61 -8.42 22.22
C LEU A 116 -3.40 -7.67 21.14
N PRO A 117 -3.20 -7.98 19.85
CA PRO A 117 -4.06 -7.56 18.75
C PRO A 117 -5.55 -7.61 19.08
N SER A 118 -6.27 -6.51 18.89
CA SER A 118 -7.72 -6.49 19.13
C SER A 118 -8.50 -7.27 18.06
N ASN A 119 -7.92 -7.38 16.87
CA ASN A 119 -8.45 -8.09 15.70
C ASN A 119 -9.82 -7.57 15.22
N ASN A 120 -10.14 -6.31 15.49
CA ASN A 120 -11.38 -5.68 15.05
C ASN A 120 -11.25 -5.06 13.64
N TRP A 121 -11.03 -5.92 12.65
CA TRP A 121 -10.74 -5.51 11.28
C TRP A 121 -11.98 -4.96 10.56
N THR A 122 -11.89 -3.73 10.06
CA THR A 122 -12.90 -3.11 9.18
C THR A 122 -12.29 -2.81 7.82
N ARG A 123 -12.98 -3.16 6.72
CA ARG A 123 -12.55 -2.77 5.37
C ARG A 123 -12.83 -1.28 5.17
N VAL A 124 -11.78 -0.50 4.99
CA VAL A 124 -11.91 0.96 4.85
C VAL A 124 -11.86 1.38 3.38
N PHE A 125 -11.23 0.59 2.52
CA PHE A 125 -11.06 0.90 1.11
C PHE A 125 -10.92 -0.37 0.26
N GLU A 126 -11.43 -0.31 -0.97
CA GLU A 126 -11.30 -1.37 -1.98
C GLU A 126 -11.17 -0.75 -3.36
N PHE A 127 -10.47 -1.44 -4.25
CA PHE A 127 -10.33 -1.05 -5.65
C PHE A 127 -10.14 -2.30 -6.52
N THR A 128 -10.60 -2.24 -7.77
CA THR A 128 -10.38 -3.30 -8.76
C THR A 128 -9.56 -2.72 -9.90
N ASP A 129 -8.42 -3.34 -10.20
CA ASP A 129 -7.70 -3.10 -11.44
C ASP A 129 -8.26 -4.04 -12.51
N ASP A 130 -8.99 -3.44 -13.45
CA ASP A 130 -9.66 -4.08 -14.59
C ASP A 130 -8.97 -3.79 -15.92
N GLY A 131 -7.79 -3.15 -15.89
CA GLY A 131 -7.04 -2.78 -17.08
C GLY A 131 -7.31 -1.35 -17.57
N ASP A 132 -8.06 -0.53 -16.84
CA ASP A 132 -8.20 0.91 -17.10
C ASP A 132 -7.31 1.78 -16.20
N TRP A 133 -6.67 1.17 -15.19
CA TRP A 133 -5.71 1.87 -14.34
C TRP A 133 -4.32 1.84 -15.01
N ALA A 134 -3.84 3.00 -15.46
CA ALA A 134 -2.47 3.12 -15.96
C ALA A 134 -1.47 2.78 -14.85
N GLY A 135 -0.27 2.33 -15.22
CA GLY A 135 0.77 1.64 -14.45
C GLY A 135 2.19 2.23 -14.55
N GLY A 136 2.43 3.13 -15.50
CA GLY A 136 3.78 3.55 -15.92
C GLY A 136 4.19 2.95 -17.28
N HIS A 137 5.44 3.19 -17.71
CA HIS A 137 5.91 2.97 -19.08
C HIS A 137 6.22 1.49 -19.40
N THR A 138 5.86 1.04 -20.61
CA THR A 138 5.87 -0.36 -21.10
C THR A 138 7.22 -1.03 -21.38
N LYS A 139 8.36 -0.50 -20.92
CA LYS A 139 9.68 -1.07 -21.28
C LYS A 139 9.90 -2.51 -20.76
N CYS A 140 8.98 -2.99 -19.93
CA CYS A 140 8.96 -4.31 -19.33
C CYS A 140 8.08 -5.34 -20.08
N GLY A 141 7.63 -5.03 -21.30
CA GLY A 141 6.87 -5.96 -22.15
C GLY A 141 5.35 -6.03 -21.89
N GLY A 142 4.85 -5.27 -20.91
CA GLY A 142 3.42 -5.08 -20.65
C GLY A 142 2.83 -3.85 -21.35
N SER A 143 1.51 -3.66 -21.25
CA SER A 143 0.85 -2.41 -21.64
C SER A 143 0.93 -1.40 -20.49
N ASN A 144 0.61 -0.12 -20.78
CA ASN A 144 0.55 0.90 -19.73
C ASN A 144 -0.50 0.56 -18.66
N ASN A 145 -1.46 -0.30 -18.94
CA ASN A 145 -2.52 -0.65 -18.01
C ASN A 145 -2.46 -2.12 -17.58
N THR A 146 -1.29 -2.75 -17.66
CA THR A 146 -1.14 -4.14 -17.24
C THR A 146 -1.67 -4.35 -15.82
N VAL A 147 -2.49 -5.38 -15.66
CA VAL A 147 -3.01 -5.87 -14.37
C VAL A 147 -2.02 -6.89 -13.81
N ILE A 148 -1.61 -6.72 -12.55
CA ILE A 148 -0.60 -7.56 -11.89
C ILE A 148 -1.30 -8.78 -11.28
N THR A 149 -1.58 -9.78 -12.11
CA THR A 149 -2.26 -11.02 -11.70
C THR A 149 -1.30 -12.12 -11.27
N TRP A 150 -0.01 -11.99 -11.56
CA TRP A 150 1.00 -12.96 -11.13
C TRP A 150 1.37 -12.77 -9.65
N GLY A 151 2.04 -13.78 -9.10
CA GLY A 151 2.67 -13.68 -7.78
C GLY A 151 4.04 -13.02 -7.88
N GLY A 152 4.46 -12.37 -6.79
CA GLY A 152 5.83 -11.89 -6.61
C GLY A 152 6.40 -12.48 -5.32
N PRO A 153 7.72 -12.74 -5.26
CA PRO A 153 8.32 -13.41 -4.11
C PRO A 153 8.38 -12.53 -2.85
N ILE A 154 8.14 -11.22 -2.98
CA ILE A 154 8.37 -10.26 -1.90
C ILE A 154 7.06 -9.62 -1.43
N ALA A 155 6.88 -9.59 -0.11
CA ALA A 155 5.94 -8.72 0.59
C ALA A 155 6.76 -7.77 1.48
N VAL A 156 6.53 -6.46 1.37
CA VAL A 156 7.30 -5.45 2.12
C VAL A 156 6.38 -4.63 3.01
N PHE A 157 6.91 -4.35 4.20
CA PHE A 157 6.40 -3.33 5.10
C PHE A 157 7.39 -2.16 5.06
N ARG A 158 6.94 -1.01 4.59
CA ARG A 158 7.73 0.23 4.52
C ARG A 158 7.04 1.31 5.32
N TRP A 159 7.80 2.23 5.88
CA TRP A 159 7.27 3.44 6.49
C TRP A 159 8.16 4.62 6.10
N ASP A 160 7.51 5.69 5.67
CA ASP A 160 8.19 6.89 5.24
C ASP A 160 7.94 8.00 6.26
N ARG A 161 9.04 8.52 6.80
CA ARG A 161 9.06 9.67 7.73
C ARG A 161 8.30 9.42 9.05
N ILE A 162 8.23 8.17 9.46
CA ILE A 162 7.73 7.70 10.76
C ILE A 162 8.92 7.28 11.61
N TRP A 163 8.92 7.70 12.88
CA TRP A 163 9.84 7.23 13.90
C TRP A 163 9.11 6.20 14.76
N THR A 164 9.59 4.96 14.73
CA THR A 164 9.05 3.80 15.47
C THR A 164 9.74 3.57 16.80
#